data_AF-A0A9D9SAR3-F1
#
_entry.id   AF-A0A9D9SAR3-F1
#
_cell.length_a   1.000
_cell.length_b   1.000
_cell.length_c   1.000
_cell.angle_alpha   90.00
_cell.angle_beta   90.00
_cell.angle_gamma   90.00
#
_symmetry.space_group_name_H-M   'P 1'
#
loop_
_entity.id
_entity.type
_entity.pdbx_description
1 polymer ?
#
loop_
_entity_poly.entity_id
_entity_poly.type
_entity_poly.pdbx_seq_one_letter_code
_entity_poly.pdbx_strand_id
1 'polypeptide(L)'
;MVSIKGGQIVSVAQTRDLGHVIDRENAAIGVFLTLPPPTKPMIEEAVEKGFYHSPGRKKDYPRLQILTVEDLLNGKTVDLPPNLQTFKQAGKIDKESDTQPAFGFE
;
A
#
# COMPACT_ATOMS: atom_id res chain seq x y z
N MET A 1 -6.56 -4.23 6.09
CA MET A 1 -5.26 -4.94 6.00
C MET A 1 -4.27 -4.01 5.32
N VAL A 2 -3.00 -3.98 5.73
CA VAL A 2 -1.99 -3.07 5.16
C VAL A 2 -0.80 -3.90 4.71
N SER A 3 -0.41 -3.76 3.44
CA SER A 3 0.75 -4.45 2.84
C SER A 3 1.83 -3.44 2.50
N ILE A 4 3.07 -3.71 2.88
CA ILE A 4 4.19 -2.77 2.75
C ILE A 4 5.37 -3.52 2.13
N LYS A 5 5.86 -3.04 0.99
CA LYS A 5 6.96 -3.67 0.25
C LYS A 5 8.14 -2.72 0.13
N GLY A 6 9.28 -3.13 0.69
CA GLY A 6 10.58 -2.49 0.49
C GLY A 6 11.42 -3.31 -0.48
N GLY A 7 11.41 -2.94 -1.76
CA GLY A 7 12.22 -3.58 -2.79
C GLY A 7 11.74 -3.19 -4.16
N GLN A 8 12.66 -2.70 -5.00
CA GLN A 8 12.45 -2.03 -6.29
C GLN A 8 11.82 -2.92 -7.38
N ILE A 9 10.64 -3.50 -7.17
CA ILE A 9 9.66 -3.81 -8.22
C ILE A 9 8.29 -3.76 -7.56
N VAL A 10 7.60 -2.64 -7.77
CA VAL A 10 6.19 -2.49 -7.45
C VAL A 10 5.43 -2.76 -8.73
N SER A 11 4.64 -3.83 -8.77
CA SER A 11 3.92 -4.25 -9.96
C SER A 11 2.40 -4.19 -9.74
N VAL A 12 1.69 -3.95 -10.84
CA VAL A 12 0.21 -3.95 -10.90
C VAL A 12 -0.38 -5.24 -10.31
N ALA A 13 0.30 -6.37 -10.50
CA ALA A 13 -0.13 -7.65 -9.94
C ALA A 13 -0.31 -7.58 -8.41
N GLN A 14 0.57 -6.86 -7.71
CA GLN A 14 0.49 -6.75 -6.24
C GLN A 14 -0.67 -5.88 -5.78
N THR A 15 -0.97 -4.82 -6.54
CA THR A 15 -2.15 -3.99 -6.30
C THR A 15 -3.43 -4.81 -6.48
N ARG A 16 -3.48 -5.63 -7.54
CA ARG A 16 -4.58 -6.54 -7.81
C ARG A 16 -4.73 -7.62 -6.73
N ASP A 17 -3.62 -8.23 -6.32
CA ASP A 17 -3.61 -9.24 -5.26
C ASP A 17 -4.13 -8.66 -3.94
N LEU A 18 -3.67 -7.46 -3.57
CA LEU A 18 -4.21 -6.75 -2.41
C LEU A 18 -5.72 -6.47 -2.58
N GLY A 19 -6.13 -6.05 -3.77
CA GLY A 19 -7.53 -5.88 -4.12
C GLY A 19 -8.37 -7.14 -3.90
N HIS A 20 -7.89 -8.30 -4.33
CA HIS A 20 -8.56 -9.59 -4.09
C HIS A 20 -8.62 -9.94 -2.60
N VAL A 21 -7.57 -9.65 -1.84
CA VAL A 21 -7.56 -9.86 -0.38
C VAL A 21 -8.59 -8.95 0.30
N ILE A 22 -8.70 -7.69 -0.12
CA ILE A 22 -9.71 -6.76 0.41
C ILE A 22 -11.13 -7.31 0.20
N ASP A 23 -11.42 -7.85 -0.99
CA ASP A 23 -12.73 -8.41 -1.30
C ASP A 23 -12.99 -9.72 -0.54
N ARG A 24 -12.02 -10.64 -0.54
CA ARG A 24 -12.11 -11.94 0.12
C ARG A 24 -12.31 -11.81 1.63
N GLU A 25 -11.55 -10.93 2.28
CA GLU A 25 -11.57 -10.75 3.73
C GLU A 25 -12.63 -9.73 4.18
N ASN A 26 -13.46 -9.24 3.25
CA ASN A 26 -14.46 -8.19 3.47
C ASN A 26 -13.86 -6.96 4.19
N ALA A 27 -12.61 -6.62 3.85
CA ALA A 27 -11.93 -5.50 4.47
C ALA A 27 -12.57 -4.18 4.00
N ALA A 28 -12.80 -3.27 4.95
CA ALA A 28 -13.34 -1.95 4.64
C ALA A 28 -12.40 -1.15 3.74
N ILE A 29 -11.11 -1.10 4.11
CA ILE A 29 -10.07 -0.34 3.41
C ILE A 29 -8.75 -1.14 3.41
N GLY A 30 -8.04 -1.09 2.29
CA GLY A 30 -6.66 -1.53 2.16
C GLY A 30 -5.76 -0.43 1.59
N VAL A 31 -4.52 -0.42 2.07
CA VAL A 31 -3.52 0.58 1.73
C VAL A 31 -2.29 -0.11 1.17
N PHE A 32 -1.86 0.35 0.00
CA PHE A 32 -0.65 -0.08 -0.68
C PHE A 32 0.40 1.04 -0.56
N LEU A 33 1.45 0.81 0.23
CA LEU A 33 2.55 1.77 0.39
C LEU A 33 3.72 1.41 -0.53
N THR A 34 4.18 2.37 -1.33
CA THR A 34 5.26 2.21 -2.31
C THR A 34 6.36 3.26 -2.15
N LEU A 35 7.58 2.93 -2.57
CA LEU A 35 8.68 3.90 -2.70
C LEU A 35 8.60 4.66 -4.03
N PRO A 36 8.58 3.99 -5.20
CA PRO A 36 8.38 4.69 -6.47
C PRO A 36 6.93 5.20 -6.63
N PRO A 37 6.73 6.24 -7.47
CA PRO A 37 5.39 6.65 -7.88
C PRO A 37 4.58 5.49 -8.48
N PRO A 38 3.27 5.40 -8.18
CA PRO A 38 2.42 4.37 -8.78
C PRO A 38 2.28 4.57 -10.28
N THR A 39 2.22 3.46 -11.02
CA THR A 39 1.94 3.50 -12.46
C THR A 39 0.45 3.68 -12.73
N LYS A 40 0.08 4.20 -13.91
CA LYS A 40 -1.33 4.34 -14.34
C LYS A 40 -2.18 3.09 -14.13
N PRO A 41 -1.76 1.87 -14.55
CA PRO A 41 -2.55 0.67 -14.32
C PRO A 41 -2.73 0.32 -12.84
N MET A 42 -1.80 0.68 -11.94
CA MET A 42 -2.03 0.51 -10.50
C MET A 42 -3.12 1.44 -9.99
N ILE A 43 -3.17 2.67 -10.48
CA ILE A 43 -4.19 3.65 -10.10
C ILE A 43 -5.56 3.17 -10.59
N GLU A 44 -5.64 2.65 -11.82
CA GLU A 44 -6.87 2.07 -12.37
C GLU A 44 -7.40 0.92 -11.52
N GLU A 45 -6.56 -0.05 -11.16
CA GLU A 45 -6.92 -1.16 -10.27
C GLU A 45 -7.40 -0.68 -8.89
N ALA A 46 -6.78 0.37 -8.35
CA ALA A 46 -7.20 0.96 -7.07
C ALA A 46 -8.59 1.61 -7.17
N VAL A 47 -8.87 2.32 -8.26
CA VAL A 47 -10.16 2.96 -8.52
C VAL A 47 -11.26 1.92 -8.77
N GLU A 48 -10.96 0.85 -9.50
CA GLU A 48 -11.90 -0.23 -9.82
C GLU A 48 -12.44 -0.95 -8.57
N LYS A 49 -11.69 -0.94 -7.46
CA LYS A 49 -12.17 -1.50 -6.19
C LYS A 49 -13.28 -0.67 -5.54
N GLY A 50 -13.52 0.53 -6.04
CA GLY A 50 -14.64 1.39 -5.64
C GLY A 50 -14.49 1.96 -4.23
N PHE A 51 -15.62 2.27 -3.62
CA PHE A 51 -15.70 3.00 -2.37
C PHE A 51 -16.38 2.19 -1.26
N TYR A 52 -15.87 2.37 -0.05
CA TYR A 52 -16.51 1.93 1.18
C TYR A 52 -17.44 3.04 1.66
N HIS A 53 -18.71 2.68 1.85
CA HIS A 53 -19.73 3.56 2.41
C HIS A 53 -19.83 3.32 3.91
N SER A 54 -19.48 4.32 4.72
CA SER A 54 -19.54 4.20 6.18
C SER A 54 -20.99 4.31 6.67
N PRO A 55 -21.52 3.30 7.42
CA PRO A 55 -22.86 3.38 7.98
C PRO A 55 -22.90 4.48 9.05
N GLY A 56 -23.43 5.65 8.67
CA GLY A 56 -23.53 6.83 9.54
C GLY A 56 -22.92 8.11 8.97
N ARG A 57 -22.20 8.08 7.83
CA ARG A 57 -21.77 9.29 7.13
C ARG A 57 -22.07 9.23 5.63
N LYS A 58 -22.41 10.39 5.05
CA LYS A 58 -22.52 10.59 3.59
C LYS A 58 -21.15 10.82 2.93
N LYS A 59 -20.10 10.13 3.39
CA LYS A 59 -18.77 10.21 2.80
C LYS A 59 -18.31 8.83 2.37
N ASP A 60 -17.81 8.77 1.16
CA ASP A 60 -17.29 7.58 0.50
C ASP A 60 -15.77 7.57 0.64
N TYR A 61 -15.22 6.41 0.99
CA TYR A 61 -13.79 6.23 1.20
C TYR A 61 -13.25 5.23 0.18
N PRO A 62 -12.17 5.53 -0.57
CA PRO A 62 -11.63 4.57 -1.52
C PRO A 62 -11.23 3.26 -0.82
N ARG A 63 -11.71 2.12 -1.32
CA ARG A 63 -11.44 0.80 -0.72
C ARG A 63 -9.99 0.39 -0.85
N LEU A 64 -9.34 0.76 -1.95
CA LEU A 64 -7.92 0.54 -2.18
C LEU A 64 -7.23 1.88 -2.41
N GLN A 65 -6.31 2.24 -1.53
CA GLN A 65 -5.54 3.49 -1.61
C GLN A 65 -4.07 3.17 -1.83
N ILE A 66 -3.43 3.91 -2.73
CA ILE A 66 -1.98 3.82 -2.95
C ILE A 66 -1.33 5.09 -2.41
N LEU A 67 -0.34 4.94 -1.54
CA LEU A 67 0.46 6.04 -1.02
C LEU A 67 1.93 5.79 -1.33
N THR A 68 2.67 6.86 -1.56
CA THR A 68 4.14 6.80 -1.61
C THR A 68 4.74 7.16 -0.24
N VAL A 69 6.01 6.82 -0.02
CA VAL A 69 6.73 7.36 1.16
C VAL A 69 6.85 8.89 1.07
N GLU A 70 7.05 9.43 -0.13
CA GLU A 70 7.06 10.87 -0.38
C GLU A 70 5.72 11.53 -0.01
N ASP A 71 4.60 10.91 -0.35
CA ASP A 71 3.25 11.36 0.04
C ASP A 71 3.14 11.51 1.57
N LEU A 72 3.60 10.50 2.31
CA LEU A 72 3.58 10.53 3.78
C LEU A 72 4.47 11.63 4.36
N LEU A 73 5.65 11.84 3.77
CA LEU A 73 6.56 12.91 4.18
C LEU A 73 6.01 14.30 3.87
N ASN A 74 5.20 14.43 2.81
CA ASN A 74 4.46 15.64 2.47
C ASN A 74 3.16 15.81 3.27
N GLY A 75 2.89 14.94 4.25
CA GLY A 75 1.73 15.06 5.15
C GLY A 75 0.43 14.46 4.60
N LYS A 76 0.46 13.75 3.47
CA LYS A 76 -0.70 12.98 3.00
C LYS A 76 -0.94 11.82 3.96
N THR A 77 -2.19 11.65 4.36
CA THR A 77 -2.62 10.55 5.22
C THR A 77 -3.61 9.65 4.48
N VAL A 78 -3.75 8.42 4.95
CA VAL A 78 -4.80 7.51 4.47
C VAL A 78 -6.17 8.10 4.80
N ASP A 79 -7.09 8.10 3.83
CA ASP A 79 -8.47 8.51 4.08
C ASP A 79 -9.21 7.37 4.77
N LEU A 80 -9.30 7.45 6.10
CA LEU A 80 -9.95 6.47 6.94
C LEU A 80 -11.20 7.07 7.58
N PRO A 81 -12.28 6.30 7.76
CA PRO A 81 -13.34 6.71 8.63
C PRO A 81 -12.79 6.75 10.09
N PRO A 82 -13.10 7.78 10.88
CA PRO A 82 -12.49 8.05 12.20
C PRO A 82 -12.69 6.97 13.26
N ASN A 83 -13.55 5.98 13.04
CA ASN A 83 -13.69 4.78 13.87
C ASN A 83 -12.72 3.64 13.49
N LEU A 84 -11.97 3.79 12.40
CA LEU A 84 -11.06 2.79 11.86
C LEU A 84 -9.61 3.30 12.02
N GLN A 85 -9.08 3.21 13.25
CA GLN A 85 -7.66 3.49 13.48
C GLN A 85 -6.81 2.31 12.99
N THR A 86 -6.12 2.47 11.86
CA THR A 86 -5.23 1.43 11.33
C THR A 86 -3.84 1.56 11.96
N PHE A 87 -3.62 0.90 13.11
CA PHE A 87 -2.29 0.69 13.66
C PHE A 87 -1.69 -0.63 13.13
N LYS A 88 -0.83 -0.52 12.12
CA LYS A 88 0.33 -1.42 11.95
C LYS A 88 1.43 -0.63 11.24
N GLN A 89 2.32 -0.09 12.06
CA GLN A 89 3.60 0.46 11.66
C GLN A 89 4.35 -0.59 10.83
N ALA A 90 4.77 -0.22 9.62
CA ALA A 90 5.71 -1.04 8.85
C ALA A 90 6.95 -1.25 9.71
N GLY A 91 7.38 -2.51 9.87
CA GLY A 91 8.75 -2.75 10.28
C GLY A 91 9.66 -2.06 9.29
N LYS A 92 10.44 -1.07 9.76
CA LYS A 92 11.63 -0.62 9.04
C LYS A 92 12.43 -1.89 8.77
N ILE A 93 12.57 -2.27 7.50
CA ILE A 93 13.69 -3.13 7.13
C ILE A 93 14.92 -2.24 7.20
N ASP A 94 15.72 -2.43 8.24
CA ASP A 94 17.07 -1.89 8.26
C ASP A 94 17.78 -2.44 7.02
N LYS A 95 18.32 -1.52 6.23
CA LYS A 95 18.99 -1.80 4.98
C LYS A 95 20.31 -2.50 5.32
N GLU A 96 20.29 -3.82 5.46
CA GLU A 96 21.53 -4.58 5.53
C GLU A 96 22.18 -4.54 4.14
N SER A 97 23.29 -3.81 4.08
CA SER A 97 24.15 -3.64 2.93
C SER A 97 24.81 -4.97 2.59
N ASP A 98 24.28 -5.67 1.58
CA ASP A 98 24.98 -6.80 0.97
C ASP A 98 26.14 -6.27 0.13
N THR A 99 27.27 -6.00 0.81
CA THR A 99 28.57 -5.87 0.16
C THR A 99 28.99 -7.29 -0.21
N GLN A 100 28.76 -7.71 -1.45
CA GLN A 100 29.31 -8.97 -1.96
C GLN A 100 30.84 -8.90 -1.90
N PRO A 101 31.53 -9.77 -1.14
CA PRO A 101 32.97 -9.87 -1.24
C PRO A 101 33.32 -10.60 -2.53
N ALA A 102 34.25 -10.03 -3.30
CA ALA A 102 34.85 -10.67 -4.46
C ALA A 102 35.57 -11.95 -4.03
N PHE A 103 35.10 -13.11 -4.48
CA PHE A 103 35.87 -14.34 -4.43
C PHE A 103 36.68 -14.46 -5.71
N GLY A 104 37.96 -14.08 -5.61
CA GLY A 104 38.99 -14.61 -6.49
C GLY A 104 39.36 -16.02 -6.03
N PHE A 105 39.53 -16.93 -6.98
CA PHE A 105 40.22 -18.19 -6.78
C PHE A 105 41.28 -18.30 -7.88
N GLU A 106 42.52 -18.52 -7.43
CA GLU A 106 43.70 -18.94 -8.21
C GLU A 106 43.45 -20.26 -8.95
#